data_AF-A0A944Q748-F1
#
_entry.id   AF-A0A944Q748-F1
#
_cell.length_a   1.000
_cell.length_b   1.000
_cell.length_c   1.000
_cell.angle_alpha   90.00
_cell.angle_beta   90.00
_cell.angle_gamma   90.00
#
_symmetry.space_group_name_H-M   'P 1'
#
loop_
_entity.id
_entity.type
_entity.pdbx_description
1 polymer ?
#
loop_
_entity_poly.entity_id
_entity_poly.type
_entity_poly.pdbx_seq_one_letter_code
_entity_poly.pdbx_strand_id
1 'polypeptide(L)'
;MREDGQLLVGTGNDLLHSLTGDVFPVSKLLLVDPDSGAVSTFASGLGGIDGVALAPDGTVYTTTLGGRTIGRVTPDGRVDHDWARVAQPNGIAVSPDGSQVYVVQTTVAPGLYRIPVADPGHPQRWISTDGTDTLALPDGLTLDDRGRPLIATHTAGQIWRAEGGTLCAVASGLPLSTQITYGQGGRGFSEGRLYRAGIDGGIYEIP
;
A
#
# COMPACT_ATOMS: atom_id res chain seq x y z
N MET A 1 5.90 2.56 -10.36
CA MET A 1 6.48 3.45 -11.39
C MET A 1 5.43 3.66 -12.46
N ARG A 2 5.33 4.87 -13.02
CA ARG A 2 4.43 5.16 -14.14
C ARG A 2 5.02 4.67 -15.46
N GLU A 3 4.21 4.64 -16.52
CA GLU A 3 4.65 4.26 -17.87
C GLU A 3 5.75 5.18 -18.43
N ASP A 4 5.76 6.44 -18.01
CA ASP A 4 6.78 7.45 -18.37
C ASP A 4 8.08 7.33 -17.56
N GLY A 5 8.20 6.32 -16.70
CA GLY A 5 9.38 6.09 -15.86
C GLY A 5 9.42 6.88 -14.55
N GLN A 6 8.45 7.77 -14.31
CA GLN A 6 8.44 8.55 -13.06
C GLN A 6 7.99 7.73 -11.85
N LEU A 7 8.60 7.99 -10.70
CA LEU A 7 8.18 7.44 -9.42
C LEU A 7 7.06 8.29 -8.81
N LEU A 8 6.10 7.64 -8.18
CA LEU A 8 5.06 8.27 -7.39
C LEU A 8 5.46 8.22 -5.91
N VAL A 9 5.54 9.38 -5.27
CA VAL A 9 5.96 9.48 -3.87
C VAL A 9 4.95 10.29 -3.08
N GLY A 10 4.39 9.71 -2.03
CA GLY A 10 3.47 10.39 -1.12
C GLY A 10 4.21 11.24 -0.09
N THR A 11 3.58 12.32 0.38
CA THR A 11 4.06 13.13 1.51
C THR A 11 3.11 13.04 2.70
N GLY A 12 3.55 13.52 3.86
CA GLY A 12 2.72 13.58 5.08
C GLY A 12 2.63 12.24 5.81
N ASN A 13 3.61 11.35 5.64
CA ASN A 13 3.79 10.17 6.47
C ASN A 13 4.47 10.58 7.79
N ASP A 14 3.75 11.30 8.64
CA ASP A 14 4.24 11.80 9.93
C ASP A 14 3.12 11.89 10.98
N LEU A 15 3.51 12.06 12.25
CA LEU A 15 2.57 12.09 13.38
C LEU A 15 1.51 13.20 13.25
N LEU A 16 1.86 14.37 12.70
CA LEU A 16 0.91 15.48 12.59
C LEU A 16 -0.20 15.13 11.61
N HIS A 17 0.15 14.62 10.44
CA HIS A 17 -0.81 14.21 9.42
C HIS A 17 -1.56 12.94 9.81
N SER A 18 -0.97 12.05 10.61
CA SER A 18 -1.70 10.90 11.20
C SER A 18 -2.90 11.31 12.05
N LEU A 19 -2.84 12.49 12.67
CA LEU A 19 -3.90 13.03 13.53
C LEU A 19 -4.88 13.95 12.79
N THR A 20 -4.48 14.48 11.63
CA THR A 20 -5.18 15.59 10.97
C THR A 20 -5.55 15.33 9.51
N GLY A 21 -4.96 14.32 8.87
CA GLY A 21 -5.01 14.12 7.42
C GLY A 21 -6.40 13.88 6.84
N ASP A 22 -7.31 13.28 7.59
CA ASP A 22 -8.72 13.10 7.19
C ASP A 22 -9.51 14.43 7.17
N VAL A 23 -9.09 15.42 7.97
CA VAL A 23 -9.80 16.71 8.12
C VAL A 23 -9.12 17.82 7.33
N PHE A 24 -7.78 17.80 7.29
CA PHE A 24 -6.94 18.77 6.62
C PHE A 24 -6.05 18.07 5.60
N PRO A 25 -6.61 17.69 4.43
CA PRO A 25 -5.88 16.96 3.41
C PRO A 25 -4.94 17.93 2.68
N VAL A 26 -3.71 18.08 3.18
CA VAL A 26 -2.69 18.99 2.62
C VAL A 26 -1.48 18.27 2.04
N SER A 27 -1.48 16.93 2.08
CA SER A 27 -0.43 16.12 1.50
C SER A 27 -0.45 16.15 -0.01
N LYS A 28 0.70 15.78 -0.58
CA LYS A 28 0.96 15.79 -2.02
C LYS A 28 1.37 14.40 -2.49
N LEU A 29 0.97 14.12 -3.72
CA LEU A 29 1.54 13.05 -4.51
C LEU A 29 2.55 13.68 -5.47
N LEU A 30 3.80 13.26 -5.38
CA LEU A 30 4.92 13.78 -6.14
C LEU A 30 5.26 12.88 -7.32
N LEU A 31 5.78 13.47 -8.39
CA LEU A 31 6.52 12.79 -9.45
C LEU A 31 8.00 13.01 -9.18
N VAL A 32 8.76 11.92 -9.18
CA VAL A 32 10.21 11.95 -9.03
C VAL A 32 10.83 11.27 -10.24
N ASP A 33 11.69 11.99 -10.95
CA ASP A 33 12.57 11.42 -11.96
C ASP A 33 13.72 10.69 -11.25
N PRO A 34 13.82 9.35 -11.37
CA PRO A 34 14.85 8.59 -10.67
C PRO A 34 16.27 8.83 -11.21
N ASP A 35 16.42 9.31 -12.45
CA ASP A 35 17.73 9.54 -13.09
C ASP A 35 18.27 10.92 -12.74
N SER A 36 17.41 11.95 -12.83
CA SER A 36 17.83 13.33 -12.59
C SER A 36 17.58 13.81 -11.15
N GLY A 37 16.74 13.11 -10.40
CA GLY A 37 16.24 13.54 -9.08
C GLY A 37 15.27 14.72 -9.14
N ALA A 38 14.76 15.09 -10.31
CA ALA A 38 13.79 16.18 -10.44
C ALA A 38 12.47 15.80 -9.77
N VAL A 39 11.89 16.75 -9.03
CA VAL A 39 10.65 16.55 -8.29
C VAL A 39 9.60 17.56 -8.73
N SER A 40 8.40 17.10 -9.03
CA SER A 40 7.23 17.94 -9.28
C SER A 40 6.00 17.43 -8.53
N THR A 41 4.98 18.26 -8.38
CA THR A 41 3.71 17.85 -7.78
C THR A 41 2.80 17.27 -8.84
N PHE A 42 2.35 16.03 -8.68
CA PHE A 42 1.30 15.45 -9.51
C PHE A 42 -0.08 15.92 -9.05
N ALA A 43 -0.32 15.81 -7.75
CA ALA A 43 -1.59 16.14 -7.12
C ALA A 43 -1.36 16.65 -5.69
N SER A 44 -2.30 17.46 -5.22
CA SER A 44 -2.35 17.98 -3.85
C SER A 44 -3.76 17.80 -3.31
N GLY A 45 -3.92 17.85 -1.99
CA GLY A 45 -5.25 17.72 -1.38
C GLY A 45 -5.55 16.29 -0.93
N LEU A 46 -4.52 15.52 -0.53
CA LEU A 46 -4.65 14.16 0.00
C LEU A 46 -4.40 14.14 1.51
N GLY A 47 -4.86 13.08 2.20
CA GLY A 47 -4.48 12.83 3.60
C GLY A 47 -3.01 12.45 3.74
N GLY A 48 -2.47 12.37 4.96
CA GLY A 48 -1.10 11.92 5.23
C GLY A 48 -0.79 10.59 4.55
N ILE A 49 -0.06 10.60 3.43
CA ILE A 49 0.01 9.43 2.54
C ILE A 49 0.95 8.39 3.12
N ASP A 50 0.45 7.17 3.32
CA ASP A 50 1.25 6.03 3.75
C ASP A 50 1.55 5.10 2.57
N GLY A 51 0.52 4.42 2.07
CA GLY A 51 0.56 3.55 0.91
C GLY A 51 0.17 4.27 -0.39
N VAL A 52 0.78 3.84 -1.50
CA VAL A 52 0.50 4.31 -2.86
C VAL A 52 0.38 3.10 -3.78
N ALA A 53 -0.71 3.00 -4.53
CA ALA A 53 -0.89 1.97 -5.56
C ALA A 53 -1.31 2.60 -6.90
N LEU A 54 -0.67 2.17 -7.97
CA LEU A 54 -0.99 2.57 -9.35
C LEU A 54 -1.85 1.47 -10.00
N ALA A 55 -3.02 1.85 -10.50
CA ALA A 55 -3.90 0.98 -11.26
C ALA A 55 -3.49 0.91 -12.76
N PRO A 56 -3.94 -0.12 -13.50
CA PRO A 56 -3.62 -0.28 -14.92
C PRO A 56 -4.09 0.88 -15.81
N ASP A 57 -5.13 1.60 -15.42
CA ASP A 57 -5.66 2.76 -16.16
C ASP A 57 -4.92 4.07 -15.82
N GLY A 58 -3.88 4.01 -14.98
CA GLY A 58 -3.11 5.15 -14.51
C GLY A 58 -3.71 5.85 -13.28
N THR A 59 -4.86 5.41 -12.77
CA THR A 59 -5.43 5.92 -11.52
C THR A 59 -4.52 5.54 -10.34
N VAL A 60 -4.27 6.49 -9.44
CA VAL A 60 -3.49 6.26 -8.22
C VAL A 60 -4.42 6.24 -7.01
N TYR A 61 -4.27 5.22 -6.16
CA TYR A 61 -4.95 5.12 -4.88
C TYR A 61 -3.95 5.31 -3.74
N THR A 62 -4.37 5.99 -2.68
CA THR A 62 -3.52 6.28 -1.51
C THR A 62 -4.22 5.95 -0.21
N THR A 63 -3.48 5.56 0.81
CA THR A 63 -4.01 5.41 2.17
C THR A 63 -3.58 6.59 3.04
N THR A 64 -4.46 6.99 3.96
CA THR A 64 -4.15 8.03 4.95
C THR A 64 -3.71 7.40 6.27
N LEU A 65 -2.43 7.58 6.63
CA LEU A 65 -1.86 7.09 7.88
C LEU A 65 -2.70 7.57 9.08
N GLY A 66 -2.98 6.67 10.03
CA GLY A 66 -3.71 7.00 11.26
C GLY A 66 -5.19 7.38 11.09
N GLY A 67 -5.60 7.74 9.88
CA GLY A 67 -6.94 8.15 9.53
C GLY A 67 -7.82 7.00 9.06
N ARG A 68 -8.76 7.32 8.18
CA ARG A 68 -9.76 6.40 7.65
C ARG A 68 -9.95 6.50 6.15
N THR A 69 -9.32 7.48 5.51
CA THR A 69 -9.59 7.81 4.12
C THR A 69 -8.69 7.04 3.16
N ILE A 70 -9.27 6.65 2.04
CA ILE A 70 -8.55 6.18 0.85
C ILE A 70 -8.71 7.26 -0.20
N GLY A 71 -7.59 7.83 -0.65
CA GLY A 71 -7.56 8.83 -1.71
C GLY A 71 -7.53 8.17 -3.09
N ARG A 72 -8.04 8.90 -4.09
CA ARG A 72 -7.96 8.57 -5.51
C ARG A 72 -7.50 9.78 -6.30
N VAL A 73 -6.54 9.57 -7.20
CA VAL A 73 -6.06 10.56 -8.16
C VAL A 73 -6.18 9.96 -9.57
N THR A 74 -7.00 10.55 -10.42
CA THR A 74 -7.12 10.12 -11.82
C THR A 74 -5.89 10.52 -12.65
N PRO A 75 -5.66 9.92 -13.84
CA PRO A 75 -4.49 10.25 -14.67
C PRO A 75 -4.39 11.73 -15.07
N ASP A 76 -5.53 12.42 -15.18
CA ASP A 76 -5.63 13.86 -15.46
C ASP A 76 -5.48 14.74 -14.20
N GLY A 77 -5.16 14.14 -13.05
CA GLY A 77 -4.81 14.82 -11.81
C GLY A 77 -6.01 15.21 -10.94
N ARG A 78 -7.23 14.73 -11.22
CA ARG A 78 -8.39 15.01 -10.36
C ARG A 78 -8.29 14.22 -9.07
N VAL A 79 -8.46 14.91 -7.96
CA VAL A 79 -8.31 14.33 -6.61
C VAL A 79 -9.66 14.13 -5.96
N ASP A 80 -9.80 12.97 -5.32
CA ASP A 80 -10.89 12.59 -4.45
C ASP A 80 -10.27 11.98 -3.18
N HIS A 81 -10.10 12.77 -2.13
CA HIS A 81 -9.35 12.34 -0.94
C HIS A 81 -10.11 11.36 -0.05
N ASP A 82 -11.43 11.24 -0.23
CA ASP A 82 -12.33 10.41 0.56
C ASP A 82 -13.09 9.43 -0.35
N TRP A 83 -12.40 8.89 -1.34
CA TRP A 83 -12.97 8.00 -2.32
C TRP A 83 -13.60 6.76 -1.68
N ALA A 84 -12.93 6.19 -0.67
CA ALA A 84 -13.42 5.10 0.16
C ALA A 84 -12.93 5.24 1.60
N ARG A 85 -13.48 4.44 2.53
CA ARG A 85 -13.12 4.50 3.96
C ARG A 85 -12.78 3.14 4.56
N VAL A 86 -11.55 2.98 5.05
CA VAL A 86 -11.08 1.82 5.83
C VAL A 86 -10.36 2.36 7.06
N ALA A 87 -10.63 1.82 8.25
CA ALA A 87 -10.01 2.33 9.46
C ALA A 87 -8.52 2.00 9.51
N GLN A 88 -7.67 2.97 9.84
CA GLN A 88 -6.21 2.82 9.94
C GLN A 88 -5.61 2.08 8.74
N PRO A 89 -5.87 2.57 7.51
CA PRO A 89 -5.39 1.93 6.31
C PRO A 89 -3.87 2.13 6.18
N ASN A 90 -3.18 1.13 5.66
CA ASN A 90 -1.72 1.18 5.47
C ASN A 90 -1.37 0.64 4.07
N GLY A 91 -0.90 -0.61 3.93
CA GLY A 91 -0.57 -1.20 2.64
C GLY A 91 -1.76 -1.24 1.69
N ILE A 92 -1.51 -0.92 0.42
CA ILE A 92 -2.53 -0.83 -0.64
C ILE A 92 -2.02 -1.43 -1.94
N ALA A 93 -2.91 -2.12 -2.66
CA ALA A 93 -2.63 -2.66 -3.98
C ALA A 93 -3.91 -2.69 -4.84
N VAL A 94 -3.77 -2.68 -6.16
CA VAL A 94 -4.90 -2.76 -7.11
C VAL A 94 -4.82 -4.10 -7.85
N SER A 95 -5.95 -4.76 -8.05
CA SER A 95 -6.01 -6.00 -8.82
C SER A 95 -5.55 -5.77 -10.27
N PRO A 96 -4.99 -6.80 -10.96
CA PRO A 96 -4.48 -6.66 -12.32
C PRO A 96 -5.53 -6.20 -13.36
N ASP A 97 -6.80 -6.49 -13.11
CA ASP A 97 -7.93 -6.05 -13.93
C ASP A 97 -8.48 -4.66 -13.54
N GLY A 98 -7.92 -4.02 -12.52
CA GLY A 98 -8.34 -2.73 -12.00
C GLY A 98 -9.68 -2.74 -11.25
N SER A 99 -10.30 -3.89 -11.01
CA SER A 99 -11.66 -3.96 -10.45
C SER A 99 -11.74 -3.90 -8.91
N GLN A 100 -10.63 -4.19 -8.22
CA GLN A 100 -10.55 -4.25 -6.76
C GLN A 100 -9.34 -3.47 -6.25
N VAL A 101 -9.55 -2.71 -5.16
CA VAL A 101 -8.47 -2.16 -4.34
C VAL A 101 -8.38 -2.94 -3.04
N TYR A 102 -7.21 -3.50 -2.75
CA TYR A 102 -6.91 -4.19 -1.49
C TYR A 102 -6.24 -3.22 -0.53
N VAL A 103 -6.68 -3.22 0.73
CA VAL A 103 -6.14 -2.34 1.77
C VAL A 103 -5.96 -3.14 3.06
N VAL A 104 -4.81 -3.02 3.69
CA VAL A 104 -4.59 -3.60 5.02
C VAL A 104 -4.95 -2.58 6.11
N GLN A 105 -5.58 -3.09 7.17
CA GLN A 105 -5.79 -2.38 8.43
C GLN A 105 -4.77 -2.88 9.45
N THR A 106 -3.96 -1.97 10.02
CA THR A 106 -2.74 -2.37 10.75
C THR A 106 -2.93 -2.67 12.24
N THR A 107 -3.68 -1.88 13.00
CA THR A 107 -3.63 -1.95 14.48
C THR A 107 -4.94 -2.41 15.14
N VAL A 108 -6.04 -1.67 15.03
CA VAL A 108 -7.31 -2.07 15.66
C VAL A 108 -7.96 -3.14 14.78
N ALA A 109 -8.13 -4.37 15.27
CA ALA A 109 -8.70 -5.49 14.50
C ALA A 109 -8.04 -5.65 13.11
N PRO A 110 -6.75 -6.03 13.06
CA PRO A 110 -6.02 -6.14 11.81
C PRO A 110 -6.71 -7.07 10.81
N GLY A 111 -6.48 -6.81 9.53
CA GLY A 111 -7.15 -7.57 8.48
C GLY A 111 -7.00 -6.95 7.11
N LEU A 112 -7.53 -7.66 6.13
CA LEU A 112 -7.49 -7.31 4.73
C LEU A 112 -8.88 -6.91 4.24
N TYR A 113 -8.96 -5.74 3.65
CA TYR A 113 -10.14 -5.24 2.95
C TYR A 113 -9.99 -5.42 1.44
N ARG A 114 -11.12 -5.62 0.78
CA ARG A 114 -11.28 -5.44 -0.67
C ARG A 114 -12.34 -4.39 -0.93
N ILE A 115 -12.08 -3.47 -1.83
CA ILE A 115 -12.95 -2.36 -2.18
C ILE A 115 -13.25 -2.48 -3.68
N PRO A 116 -14.50 -2.83 -4.07
CA PRO A 116 -14.88 -2.83 -5.47
C PRO A 116 -14.77 -1.41 -6.04
N VAL A 117 -14.04 -1.22 -7.13
CA VAL A 117 -13.84 0.13 -7.70
C VAL A 117 -15.16 0.76 -8.16
N ALA A 118 -16.11 -0.08 -8.59
CA ALA A 118 -17.46 0.36 -8.98
C ALA A 118 -18.37 0.70 -7.78
N ASP A 119 -18.01 0.32 -6.55
CA ASP A 119 -18.81 0.54 -5.35
C ASP A 119 -17.92 0.89 -4.13
N PRO A 120 -17.20 2.01 -4.18
CA PRO A 120 -16.21 2.36 -3.17
C PRO A 120 -16.82 2.74 -1.81
N GLY A 121 -18.13 3.00 -1.77
CA GLY A 121 -18.90 3.25 -0.55
C GLY A 121 -19.12 2.01 0.31
N HIS A 122 -18.86 0.80 -0.22
CA HIS A 122 -19.03 -0.46 0.51
C HIS A 122 -17.74 -1.30 0.58
N PRO A 123 -16.67 -0.82 1.24
CA PRO A 123 -15.49 -1.62 1.55
C PRO A 123 -15.85 -2.91 2.28
N GLN A 124 -15.35 -4.04 1.79
CA GLN A 124 -15.62 -5.35 2.36
C GLN A 124 -14.41 -5.81 3.15
N ARG A 125 -14.57 -6.03 4.45
CA ARG A 125 -13.58 -6.76 5.24
C ARG A 125 -13.57 -8.21 4.75
N TRP A 126 -12.53 -8.58 4.03
CA TRP A 126 -12.41 -9.88 3.41
C TRP A 126 -11.84 -10.91 4.37
N ILE A 127 -10.78 -10.54 5.10
CA ILE A 127 -10.10 -11.43 6.05
C ILE A 127 -9.85 -10.67 7.35
N SER A 128 -10.19 -11.29 8.48
CA SER A 128 -9.85 -10.81 9.82
C SER A 128 -8.72 -11.65 10.39
N THR A 129 -7.75 -11.01 11.05
CA THR A 129 -6.77 -11.75 11.87
C THR A 129 -7.38 -12.13 13.21
N ASP A 130 -6.97 -13.25 13.79
CA ASP A 130 -7.35 -13.70 15.13
C ASP A 130 -6.13 -14.16 15.93
N GLY A 131 -6.33 -14.53 17.20
CA GLY A 131 -5.27 -15.05 18.06
C GLY A 131 -4.01 -14.19 18.08
N THR A 132 -2.85 -14.81 17.87
CA THR A 132 -1.55 -14.13 17.83
C THR A 132 -1.39 -13.20 16.64
N ASP A 133 -2.12 -13.44 15.54
CA ASP A 133 -2.02 -12.64 14.32
C ASP A 133 -2.54 -11.21 14.53
N THR A 134 -3.37 -11.00 15.55
CA THR A 134 -3.81 -9.65 15.97
C THR A 134 -2.66 -8.74 16.44
N LEU A 135 -1.50 -9.32 16.78
CA LEU A 135 -0.31 -8.60 17.21
C LEU A 135 0.77 -8.48 16.12
N ALA A 136 0.48 -8.97 14.90
CA ALA A 136 1.47 -9.08 13.85
C ALA A 136 1.90 -7.74 13.23
N LEU A 137 1.03 -6.71 13.33
CA LEU A 137 1.19 -5.41 12.68
C LEU A 137 1.41 -5.54 11.16
N PRO A 138 0.38 -5.94 10.38
CA PRO A 138 0.47 -5.96 8.93
C PRO A 138 0.64 -4.54 8.37
N ASP A 139 1.51 -4.41 7.38
CA ASP A 139 2.01 -3.13 6.88
C ASP A 139 1.91 -3.11 5.34
N GLY A 140 3.00 -2.89 4.62
CA GLY A 140 3.01 -2.90 3.16
C GLY A 140 2.48 -4.17 2.49
N LEU A 141 1.89 -3.96 1.31
CA LEU A 141 1.09 -4.93 0.56
C LEU A 141 1.49 -4.90 -0.93
N THR A 142 1.61 -6.07 -1.55
CA THR A 142 1.72 -6.24 -3.01
C THR A 142 0.83 -7.40 -3.45
N LEU A 143 0.73 -7.65 -4.76
CA LEU A 143 0.09 -8.86 -5.30
C LEU A 143 1.12 -9.81 -5.88
N ASP A 144 0.85 -11.12 -5.82
CA ASP A 144 1.59 -12.15 -6.55
C ASP A 144 1.18 -12.24 -8.03
N ASP A 145 1.82 -13.15 -8.77
CA ASP A 145 1.58 -13.43 -10.19
C ASP A 145 0.14 -13.85 -10.53
N ARG A 146 -0.63 -14.27 -9.52
CA ARG A 146 -2.05 -14.66 -9.63
C ARG A 146 -2.99 -13.55 -9.13
N GLY A 147 -2.46 -12.39 -8.78
CA GLY A 147 -3.23 -11.27 -8.23
C GLY A 147 -3.65 -11.47 -6.78
N ARG A 148 -3.01 -12.38 -6.03
CA ARG A 148 -3.33 -12.61 -4.60
C ARG A 148 -2.50 -11.68 -3.72
N PRO A 149 -3.11 -11.06 -2.70
CA PRO A 149 -2.41 -10.21 -1.73
C PRO A 149 -1.28 -10.92 -0.99
N LEU A 150 -0.11 -10.28 -0.96
CA LEU A 150 1.03 -10.57 -0.11
C LEU A 150 1.25 -9.39 0.84
N ILE A 151 1.32 -9.64 2.14
CA ILE A 151 1.36 -8.62 3.20
C ILE A 151 2.60 -8.85 4.06
N ALA A 152 3.39 -7.81 4.27
CA ALA A 152 4.49 -7.84 5.22
C ALA A 152 3.95 -7.60 6.64
N THR A 153 4.50 -8.30 7.65
CA THR A 153 4.14 -8.06 9.05
C THR A 153 5.35 -7.60 9.85
N HIS A 154 5.18 -6.48 10.55
CA HIS A 154 6.28 -5.83 11.25
C HIS A 154 6.73 -6.64 12.47
N THR A 155 5.81 -6.97 13.37
CA THR A 155 6.11 -7.60 14.66
C THR A 155 6.24 -9.12 14.52
N ALA A 156 5.35 -9.75 13.74
CA ALA A 156 5.42 -11.19 13.52
C ALA A 156 6.62 -11.57 12.62
N GLY A 157 7.10 -10.63 11.79
CA GLY A 157 8.25 -10.85 10.93
C GLY A 157 7.98 -11.91 9.86
N GLN A 158 6.79 -11.87 9.27
CA GLN A 158 6.31 -12.81 8.28
C GLN A 158 5.86 -12.09 7.01
N ILE A 159 5.85 -12.84 5.91
CA ILE A 159 5.06 -12.47 4.73
C ILE A 159 3.84 -13.36 4.72
N TRP A 160 2.65 -12.76 4.76
CA TRP A 160 1.38 -13.47 4.64
C TRP A 160 0.88 -13.43 3.21
N ARG A 161 0.29 -14.52 2.75
CA ARG A 161 -0.48 -14.56 1.50
C ARG A 161 -1.96 -14.75 1.80
N ALA A 162 -2.82 -13.99 1.13
CA ALA A 162 -4.26 -14.19 1.16
C ALA A 162 -4.65 -15.31 0.19
N GLU A 163 -5.32 -16.34 0.70
CA GLU A 163 -5.73 -17.50 -0.09
C GLU A 163 -7.01 -18.09 0.52
N GLY A 164 -8.07 -18.25 -0.28
CA GLY A 164 -9.32 -18.85 0.20
C GLY A 164 -10.02 -18.13 1.37
N GLY A 165 -9.74 -16.84 1.58
CA GLY A 165 -10.30 -16.07 2.70
C GLY A 165 -9.52 -16.20 4.02
N THR A 166 -8.32 -16.78 3.99
CA THR A 166 -7.39 -16.83 5.13
C THR A 166 -6.06 -16.18 4.77
N LEU A 167 -5.28 -15.84 5.79
CA LEU A 167 -3.90 -15.40 5.67
C LEU A 167 -2.98 -16.54 6.10
N CYS A 168 -1.98 -16.85 5.27
CA CYS A 168 -1.00 -17.90 5.57
C CYS A 168 0.41 -17.34 5.45
N ALA A 169 1.27 -17.60 6.44
CA ALA A 169 2.67 -17.24 6.36
C ALA A 169 3.39 -18.06 5.28
N VAL A 170 4.02 -17.36 4.33
CA VAL A 170 4.81 -17.95 3.23
C VAL A 170 6.31 -17.69 3.39
N ALA A 171 6.67 -16.74 4.24
CA ALA A 171 8.03 -16.51 4.72
C ALA A 171 7.99 -16.05 6.19
N SER A 172 9.09 -16.20 6.91
CA SER A 172 9.21 -15.85 8.34
C SER A 172 10.65 -15.48 8.67
N GLY A 173 10.88 -14.93 9.87
CA GLY A 173 12.22 -14.49 10.30
C GLY A 173 12.61 -13.12 9.72
N LEU A 174 11.63 -12.30 9.34
CA LEU A 174 11.78 -11.00 8.72
C LEU A 174 11.20 -9.89 9.61
N PRO A 175 11.65 -9.74 10.87
CA PRO A 175 11.09 -8.70 11.75
C PRO A 175 11.32 -7.31 11.17
N LEU A 176 10.58 -6.32 11.66
CA LEU A 176 10.71 -4.92 11.24
C LEU A 176 10.33 -4.68 9.76
N SER A 177 9.52 -5.59 9.22
CA SER A 177 8.97 -5.54 7.87
C SER A 177 7.87 -4.50 7.70
N THR A 178 8.03 -3.56 6.76
CA THR A 178 7.11 -2.46 6.43
C THR A 178 6.64 -2.40 4.98
N GLN A 179 7.32 -3.08 4.05
CA GLN A 179 7.02 -3.03 2.62
C GLN A 179 7.68 -4.18 1.88
N ILE A 180 6.94 -4.74 0.93
CA ILE A 180 7.41 -5.75 -0.01
C ILE A 180 7.02 -5.39 -1.44
N THR A 181 7.84 -5.78 -2.41
CA THR A 181 7.53 -5.61 -3.83
C THR A 181 8.34 -6.58 -4.68
N TYR A 182 7.85 -6.89 -5.88
CA TYR A 182 8.59 -7.69 -6.84
C TYR A 182 9.58 -6.82 -7.61
N GLY A 183 10.81 -7.33 -7.79
CA GLY A 183 11.80 -6.73 -8.67
C GLY A 183 11.33 -6.71 -10.12
N GLN A 184 11.88 -5.80 -10.91
CA GLN A 184 11.57 -5.58 -12.33
C GLN A 184 12.84 -5.41 -13.19
N GLY A 185 14.02 -5.58 -12.59
CA GLY A 185 15.30 -5.35 -13.25
C GLY A 185 15.86 -6.61 -13.90
N GLY A 186 16.60 -6.44 -15.00
CA GLY A 186 17.44 -7.50 -15.56
C GLY A 186 18.76 -7.73 -14.80
N ARG A 187 19.08 -6.86 -13.83
CA ARG A 187 20.23 -6.95 -12.91
C ARG A 187 19.87 -6.28 -11.57
N GLY A 188 20.43 -6.76 -10.46
CA GLY A 188 20.10 -6.25 -9.13
C GLY A 188 18.75 -6.79 -8.65
N PHE A 189 17.76 -5.92 -8.46
CA PHE A 189 16.38 -6.27 -8.10
C PHE A 189 15.70 -7.04 -9.25
N SER A 190 15.94 -8.34 -9.27
CA SER A 190 15.66 -9.20 -10.42
C SER A 190 14.16 -9.43 -10.61
N GLU A 191 13.74 -9.47 -11.87
CA GLU A 191 12.34 -9.70 -12.23
C GLU A 191 11.80 -10.99 -11.57
N GLY A 192 10.59 -10.89 -11.00
CA GLY A 192 9.90 -12.02 -10.36
C GLY A 192 10.43 -12.44 -8.99
N ARG A 193 11.51 -11.81 -8.48
CA ARG A 193 12.00 -12.01 -7.11
C ARG A 193 11.32 -11.03 -6.17
N LEU A 194 10.89 -11.49 -5.00
CA LEU A 194 10.23 -10.67 -3.99
C LEU A 194 11.30 -10.02 -3.09
N TYR A 195 11.15 -8.73 -2.82
CA TYR A 195 12.07 -7.97 -1.97
C TYR A 195 11.31 -7.33 -0.81
N ARG A 196 11.94 -7.23 0.35
CA ARG A 196 11.48 -6.51 1.54
C ARG A 196 12.47 -5.37 1.82
N ALA A 197 11.98 -4.16 2.12
CA ALA A 197 12.80 -3.07 2.66
C ALA A 197 13.01 -3.16 4.20
N GLY A 198 13.09 -2.09 4.98
CA GLY A 198 13.41 -2.18 6.42
C GLY A 198 13.15 -0.90 7.21
N ILE A 199 12.58 -0.92 8.44
CA ILE A 199 12.90 0.20 9.37
C ILE A 199 14.30 0.05 9.98
N ASP A 200 14.87 -1.15 9.89
CA ASP A 200 16.29 -1.43 10.07
C ASP A 200 17.16 -0.89 8.91
N GLY A 201 16.55 -0.33 7.87
CA GLY A 201 17.22 0.23 6.69
C GLY A 201 17.71 -0.82 5.69
N GLY A 202 17.50 -2.11 5.95
CA GLY A 202 17.87 -3.19 5.05
C GLY A 202 16.93 -3.32 3.85
N ILE A 203 17.45 -3.86 2.74
CA ILE A 203 16.62 -4.40 1.67
C ILE A 203 17.13 -5.81 1.36
N TYR A 204 16.26 -6.81 1.44
CA TYR A 204 16.61 -8.21 1.27
C TYR A 204 15.70 -8.89 0.26
N GLU A 205 16.26 -9.81 -0.52
CA GLU A 205 15.47 -10.75 -1.31
C GLU A 205 14.84 -11.79 -0.38
N ILE A 206 13.57 -12.08 -0.60
CA ILE A 206 12.82 -13.12 0.10
C ILE A 206 12.94 -14.41 -0.73
N PRO A 207 13.47 -15.51 -0.16
CA PRO A 207 13.71 -16.76 -0.86
C PRO A 207 12.47 -17.38 -1.51
#